data_AF-A0A6I9Y1M4-F1
#
_entry.id   AF-A0A6I9Y1M4-F1
#
_cell.length_a   1.000
_cell.length_b   1.000
_cell.length_c   1.000
_cell.angle_alpha   90.00
_cell.angle_beta   90.00
_cell.angle_gamma   90.00
#
_symmetry.space_group_name_H-M   'P 1'
#
loop_
_entity.id
_entity.type
_entity.pdbx_description
1 polymer ?
#
loop_
_entity_poly.entity_id
_entity_poly.type
_entity_poly.pdbx_seq_one_letter_code
_entity_poly.pdbx_strand_id
1 'polypeptide(L)'
;MATCDLENRTSVIGKKQLEQAQGKTGQSAPSKTHLSSPSSVVSIEDPFDQDDWPAWKKFTAEAGIQVVGDDLTVTNPKRISKAVQEKSCNCLLLKVNQIGSVTESLQACKLAQSNGWGVMVSHRSGETEDTFIADLVVGLCTGQIKTGAPCRSERLAKYNQLLR
;
A
#
# COMPACT_ATOMS: atom_id res chain seq x y z
N MET A 1 32.33 -9.03 12.20
CA MET A 1 31.11 -9.68 11.68
C MET A 1 29.94 -8.97 12.36
N ALA A 2 29.41 -7.91 11.74
CA ALA A 2 28.34 -7.10 12.30
C ALA A 2 27.12 -7.23 11.38
N THR A 3 26.09 -7.90 11.87
CA THR A 3 24.78 -8.04 11.21
C THR A 3 24.09 -6.69 11.21
N CYS A 4 23.93 -6.10 10.02
CA CYS A 4 23.26 -4.82 9.84
C CYS A 4 21.75 -5.06 9.67
N ASP A 5 21.01 -4.92 10.77
CA ASP A 5 19.54 -4.91 10.82
C ASP A 5 18.98 -3.61 10.18
N LEU A 6 19.03 -3.53 8.86
CA LEU A 6 18.45 -2.42 8.07
C LEU A 6 17.06 -2.74 7.51
N GLU A 7 16.46 -3.89 7.84
CA GLU A 7 15.25 -4.40 7.18
C GLU A 7 13.93 -3.69 7.56
N ASN A 8 13.95 -2.59 8.30
CA ASN A 8 12.71 -2.06 8.90
C ASN A 8 12.48 -0.55 8.75
N ARG A 9 13.05 0.12 7.73
CA ARG A 9 12.91 1.59 7.58
C ARG A 9 12.24 2.09 6.30
N THR A 10 12.01 1.23 5.31
CA THR A 10 11.40 1.68 4.03
C THR A 10 9.89 1.45 3.92
N SER A 11 9.27 0.86 4.95
CA SER A 11 7.82 0.66 5.05
C SER A 11 7.25 0.87 6.46
N VAL A 12 8.09 1.27 7.44
CA VAL A 12 7.72 1.35 8.87
C VAL A 12 7.88 2.76 9.41
N ILE A 13 7.40 3.75 8.67
CA ILE A 13 7.10 5.05 9.28
C ILE A 13 5.67 5.03 9.84
N GLY A 14 4.73 4.33 9.20
CA GLY A 14 3.33 4.25 9.66
C GLY A 14 3.09 3.43 10.95
N LYS A 15 3.56 2.17 11.01
CA LYS A 15 3.18 1.27 12.12
C LYS A 15 3.81 1.62 13.47
N LYS A 16 5.11 1.94 13.52
CA LYS A 16 5.80 2.24 14.79
C LYS A 16 5.37 3.56 15.43
N GLN A 17 5.01 4.57 14.63
CA GLN A 17 4.52 5.85 15.16
C GLN A 17 3.08 5.75 15.68
N LEU A 18 2.28 4.79 15.19
CA LEU A 18 0.95 4.52 15.69
C LEU A 18 0.95 3.58 16.92
N GLU A 19 1.82 2.57 16.98
CA GLU A 19 1.92 1.67 18.14
C GLU A 19 2.35 2.41 19.43
N GLN A 20 3.20 3.42 19.33
CA GLN A 20 3.55 4.26 20.48
C GLN A 20 2.37 5.10 21.01
N ALA A 21 1.31 5.27 20.21
CA ALA A 21 0.08 5.95 20.63
C ALA A 21 -0.98 4.97 21.20
N GLN A 22 -0.90 3.68 20.87
CA GLN A 22 -1.93 2.67 21.21
C GLN A 22 -1.81 2.07 22.62
N GLY A 23 -0.77 2.43 23.39
CA GLY A 23 -0.58 1.97 24.77
C GLY A 23 -1.52 2.59 25.83
N LYS A 24 -2.50 3.40 25.46
CA LYS A 24 -3.47 4.00 26.39
C LYS A 24 -4.90 3.66 26.00
N THR A 25 -5.48 2.77 26.80
CA THR A 25 -6.90 2.40 26.84
C THR A 25 -7.81 3.61 26.74
N GLY A 26 -8.73 3.58 25.77
CA GLY A 26 -9.94 4.40 25.71
C GLY A 26 -9.72 5.90 25.52
N GLN A 27 -9.45 6.34 24.29
CA GLN A 27 -9.74 7.72 23.87
C GLN A 27 -9.72 7.88 22.35
N SER A 28 -10.61 8.77 21.90
CA SER A 28 -10.81 9.32 20.55
C SER A 28 -9.65 9.22 19.57
N ALA A 29 -10.00 9.02 18.29
CA ALA A 29 -9.16 9.23 17.11
C ALA A 29 -8.12 10.35 17.34
N PRO A 30 -6.85 10.15 16.96
CA PRO A 30 -5.77 11.05 17.30
C PRO A 30 -6.12 12.49 16.91
N SER A 31 -6.45 13.29 17.93
CA SER A 31 -6.67 14.72 17.79
C SER A 31 -5.31 15.36 17.65
N LYS A 32 -5.05 15.98 16.49
CA LYS A 32 -3.90 16.84 16.18
C LYS A 32 -2.57 16.37 16.81
N THR A 33 -2.11 15.17 16.48
CA THR A 33 -0.80 14.68 16.94
C THR A 33 0.31 15.21 16.04
N HIS A 34 0.84 16.37 16.41
CA HIS A 34 2.26 16.72 16.44
C HIS A 34 3.20 16.02 15.42
N LEU A 35 2.95 16.17 14.11
CA LEU A 35 4.02 16.19 13.10
C LEU A 35 4.51 17.64 12.98
N SER A 36 5.28 18.12 13.97
CA SER A 36 5.85 19.47 13.96
C SER A 36 7.14 19.51 13.11
N SER A 37 7.09 20.26 11.99
CA SER A 37 8.04 20.41 10.85
C SER A 37 7.78 19.44 9.67
N PRO A 38 7.91 19.91 8.40
CA PRO A 38 7.07 19.48 7.28
C PRO A 38 7.43 18.08 6.82
N SER A 39 6.76 17.10 7.38
CA SER A 39 6.84 15.72 6.92
C SER A 39 6.04 15.64 5.63
N SER A 40 6.76 15.68 4.51
CA SER A 40 6.27 15.54 3.12
C SER A 40 5.72 14.13 2.83
N VAL A 41 4.98 13.54 3.77
CA VAL A 41 4.33 12.25 3.58
C VAL A 41 3.19 12.46 2.59
N VAL A 42 3.36 11.92 1.39
CA VAL A 42 2.40 12.03 0.28
C VAL A 42 1.54 10.77 0.09
N SER A 43 1.85 9.69 0.83
CA SER A 43 1.15 8.41 0.75
C SER A 43 1.18 7.68 2.08
N ILE A 44 0.05 7.12 2.51
CA ILE A 44 -0.08 6.23 3.66
C ILE A 44 -0.80 4.95 3.24
N GLU A 45 -0.31 3.81 3.69
CA GLU A 45 -0.89 2.49 3.48
C GLU A 45 -1.47 1.96 4.78
N ASP A 46 -2.68 1.38 4.72
CA ASP A 46 -3.40 0.76 5.84
C ASP A 46 -3.31 1.53 7.18
N PRO A 47 -3.86 2.77 7.25
CA PRO A 47 -3.88 3.56 8.48
C PRO A 47 -4.72 2.93 9.61
N PHE A 48 -5.66 2.04 9.29
CA PHE A 48 -6.55 1.38 10.25
C PHE A 48 -6.73 -0.09 9.91
N ASP A 49 -7.41 -0.81 10.80
CA ASP A 49 -7.86 -2.18 10.56
C ASP A 49 -8.71 -2.29 9.28
N GLN A 50 -8.60 -3.43 8.62
CA GLN A 50 -9.26 -3.74 7.35
C GLN A 50 -10.80 -3.62 7.39
N ASP A 51 -11.45 -3.75 8.54
CA ASP A 51 -12.91 -3.69 8.66
C ASP A 51 -13.43 -2.44 9.39
N ASP A 52 -12.55 -1.50 9.77
CA ASP A 52 -12.94 -0.19 10.35
C ASP A 52 -13.32 0.85 9.28
N TRP A 53 -14.33 0.52 8.47
CA TRP A 53 -14.83 1.36 7.39
C TRP A 53 -15.12 2.82 7.79
N PRO A 54 -15.71 3.12 8.98
CA PRO A 54 -15.92 4.49 9.43
C PRO A 54 -14.62 5.28 9.62
N ALA A 55 -13.59 4.68 10.21
CA ALA A 55 -12.30 5.35 10.40
C ALA A 55 -11.61 5.67 9.06
N TRP A 56 -11.59 4.69 8.14
CA TRP A 56 -11.06 4.88 6.79
C TRP A 56 -11.74 6.03 6.05
N LYS A 57 -13.08 6.06 6.04
CA LYS A 57 -13.86 7.10 5.36
C LYS A 57 -13.57 8.49 5.93
N LYS A 58 -13.55 8.60 7.26
CA LYS A 58 -13.24 9.87 7.94
C LYS A 58 -11.84 10.36 7.59
N PHE A 59 -10.84 9.48 7.70
CA PHE A 59 -9.45 9.82 7.42
C PHE A 59 -9.24 10.22 5.95
N THR A 60 -9.75 9.44 5.01
CA THR A 60 -9.58 9.72 3.57
C THR A 60 -10.21 11.04 3.15
N ALA A 61 -11.31 11.46 3.80
CA ALA A 61 -11.92 12.76 3.57
C ALA A 61 -11.06 13.95 4.05
N GLU A 62 -10.22 13.74 5.07
CA GLU A 62 -9.41 14.78 5.71
C GLU A 62 -7.93 14.75 5.23
N ALA A 63 -7.42 13.60 4.79
CA ALA A 63 -5.99 13.36 4.60
C ALA A 63 -5.36 14.18 3.47
N GLY A 64 -6.07 14.40 2.36
CA GLY A 64 -5.57 15.17 1.21
C GLY A 64 -4.35 14.57 0.51
N ILE A 65 -4.02 13.30 0.79
CA ILE A 65 -2.87 12.57 0.26
C ILE A 65 -3.31 11.21 -0.31
N GLN A 66 -2.38 10.44 -0.87
CA GLN A 66 -2.65 9.08 -1.28
C GLN A 66 -2.91 8.19 -0.07
N VAL A 67 -4.04 7.48 -0.06
CA VAL A 67 -4.44 6.50 0.95
C VAL A 67 -4.56 5.16 0.24
N VAL A 68 -3.63 4.25 0.54
CA VAL A 68 -3.47 2.96 -0.12
C VAL A 68 -4.17 1.89 0.71
N GLY A 69 -5.09 1.14 0.10
CA GLY A 69 -5.73 -0.02 0.71
C GLY A 69 -5.08 -1.33 0.28
N ASP A 70 -4.36 -1.98 1.20
CA ASP A 70 -3.80 -3.33 1.04
C ASP A 70 -4.72 -4.35 1.71
N ASP A 71 -4.71 -4.45 3.04
CA ASP A 71 -5.58 -5.37 3.78
C ASP A 71 -7.07 -4.97 3.67
N LEU A 72 -7.36 -3.67 3.49
CA LEU A 72 -8.72 -3.19 3.23
C LEU A 72 -9.32 -3.82 1.97
N THR A 73 -8.53 -4.01 0.91
CA THR A 73 -9.05 -4.41 -0.41
C THR A 73 -8.67 -5.84 -0.78
N VAL A 74 -7.54 -6.34 -0.29
CA VAL A 74 -6.92 -7.64 -0.62
C VAL A 74 -6.96 -7.98 -2.10
N THR A 75 -6.79 -6.98 -2.96
CA THR A 75 -6.91 -7.09 -4.43
C THR A 75 -8.24 -7.74 -4.89
N ASN A 76 -9.30 -7.68 -4.06
CA ASN A 76 -10.58 -8.31 -4.32
C ASN A 76 -11.60 -7.30 -4.91
N PRO A 77 -12.13 -7.53 -6.12
CA PRO A 77 -13.07 -6.60 -6.78
C PRO A 77 -14.31 -6.22 -5.96
N LYS A 78 -14.81 -7.12 -5.08
CA LYS A 78 -15.95 -6.84 -4.22
C LYS A 78 -15.60 -5.83 -3.12
N ARG A 79 -14.43 -6.00 -2.48
CA ARG A 79 -13.94 -5.07 -1.44
C ARG A 79 -13.52 -3.75 -2.05
N ILE A 80 -12.91 -3.76 -3.24
CA ILE A 80 -12.60 -2.54 -4.00
C ILE A 80 -13.89 -1.77 -4.30
N SER A 81 -14.91 -2.41 -4.86
CA SER A 81 -16.21 -1.77 -5.13
C SER A 81 -16.83 -1.14 -3.88
N LYS A 82 -16.78 -1.83 -2.73
CA LYS A 82 -17.25 -1.29 -1.46
C LYS A 82 -16.42 -0.07 -1.01
N ALA A 83 -15.10 -0.15 -1.10
CA ALA A 83 -14.20 0.93 -0.70
C ALA A 83 -14.34 2.18 -1.60
N VAL A 84 -14.64 1.99 -2.88
CA VAL A 84 -15.04 3.08 -3.80
C VAL A 84 -16.35 3.72 -3.34
N GLN A 85 -17.39 2.93 -3.08
CA GLN A 85 -18.70 3.44 -2.64
C GLN A 85 -18.62 4.22 -1.33
N GLU A 86 -17.84 3.70 -0.36
CA GLU A 86 -17.66 4.32 0.94
C GLU A 86 -16.64 5.46 0.93
N LYS A 87 -15.91 5.67 -0.18
CA LYS A 87 -14.80 6.63 -0.29
C LYS A 87 -13.73 6.38 0.78
N SER A 88 -13.40 5.11 1.01
CA SER A 88 -12.53 4.69 2.12
C SER A 88 -11.05 4.83 1.82
N CYS A 89 -10.62 4.77 0.57
CA CYS A 89 -9.24 5.02 0.14
C CYS A 89 -9.22 5.54 -1.31
N ASN A 90 -8.04 5.82 -1.86
CA ASN A 90 -7.91 6.36 -3.23
C ASN A 90 -6.76 5.72 -4.04
N CYS A 91 -6.14 4.66 -3.51
CA CYS A 91 -5.14 3.87 -4.21
C CYS A 91 -5.27 2.40 -3.83
N LEU A 92 -5.13 1.53 -4.83
CA LEU A 92 -5.08 0.07 -4.66
C LEU A 92 -3.63 -0.39 -4.50
N LEU A 93 -3.32 -1.20 -3.48
CA LEU A 93 -2.10 -2.01 -3.50
C LEU A 93 -2.40 -3.35 -4.20
N LEU A 94 -1.91 -3.52 -5.42
CA LEU A 94 -2.19 -4.69 -6.23
C LEU A 94 -1.16 -5.80 -5.95
N LYS A 95 -1.62 -6.91 -5.38
CA LYS A 95 -0.84 -8.14 -5.17
C LYS A 95 -1.51 -9.29 -5.92
N VAL A 96 -0.90 -9.73 -7.02
CA VAL A 96 -1.45 -10.77 -7.91
C VAL A 96 -1.83 -12.04 -7.15
N ASN A 97 -1.02 -12.43 -6.16
CA ASN A 97 -1.23 -13.66 -5.41
C ASN A 97 -2.34 -13.58 -4.35
N GLN A 98 -2.91 -12.40 -4.07
CA GLN A 98 -4.11 -12.31 -3.21
C GLN A 98 -5.39 -12.70 -3.96
N ILE A 99 -5.45 -12.45 -5.28
CA ILE A 99 -6.62 -12.77 -6.10
C ILE A 99 -6.45 -14.07 -6.89
N GLY A 100 -5.21 -14.46 -7.19
CA GLY A 100 -4.87 -15.81 -7.67
C GLY A 100 -4.71 -15.95 -9.18
N SER A 101 -5.15 -14.97 -9.99
CA SER A 101 -4.93 -14.97 -11.43
C SER A 101 -4.56 -13.60 -12.00
N VAL A 102 -3.87 -13.62 -13.15
CA VAL A 102 -3.54 -12.40 -13.90
C VAL A 102 -4.82 -11.70 -14.37
N THR A 103 -5.78 -12.44 -14.92
CA THR A 103 -7.04 -11.87 -15.44
C THR A 103 -7.80 -11.10 -14.36
N GLU A 104 -7.92 -11.67 -13.15
CA GLU A 104 -8.60 -10.99 -12.05
C GLU A 104 -7.79 -9.81 -11.51
N SER A 105 -6.46 -9.89 -11.54
CA SER A 105 -5.58 -8.75 -11.21
C SER A 105 -5.78 -7.58 -12.18
N LEU A 106 -5.91 -7.86 -13.48
CA LEU A 106 -6.23 -6.85 -14.50
C LEU A 106 -7.62 -6.23 -14.27
N GLN A 107 -8.61 -7.04 -13.86
CA GLN A 107 -9.95 -6.55 -13.52
C GLN A 107 -9.92 -5.64 -12.29
N ALA A 108 -9.20 -6.01 -11.24
CA ALA A 108 -9.02 -5.19 -10.03
C ALA A 108 -8.33 -3.86 -10.37
N CYS A 109 -7.26 -3.89 -11.18
CA CYS A 109 -6.59 -2.68 -11.66
C CYS A 109 -7.54 -1.76 -12.44
N LYS A 110 -8.25 -2.31 -13.42
CA LYS A 110 -9.21 -1.54 -14.25
C LYS A 110 -10.33 -0.94 -13.41
N LEU A 111 -10.85 -1.67 -12.43
CA LEU A 111 -11.88 -1.19 -11.52
C LEU A 111 -11.38 -0.01 -10.67
N ALA A 112 -10.15 -0.08 -10.16
CA ALA A 112 -9.55 1.03 -9.42
C ALA A 112 -9.35 2.25 -10.34
N GLN A 113 -8.70 2.07 -11.49
CA GLN A 113 -8.41 3.15 -12.44
C GLN A 113 -9.68 3.83 -12.98
N SER A 114 -10.74 3.06 -13.29
CA SER A 114 -12.00 3.63 -13.79
C SER A 114 -12.75 4.48 -12.75
N ASN A 115 -12.44 4.29 -11.46
CA ASN A 115 -12.94 5.11 -10.35
C ASN A 115 -11.95 6.21 -9.94
N GLY A 116 -10.94 6.48 -10.76
CA GLY A 116 -9.96 7.54 -10.54
C GLY A 116 -8.93 7.24 -9.44
N TRP A 117 -8.78 5.97 -9.04
CA TRP A 117 -7.78 5.57 -8.05
C TRP A 117 -6.41 5.35 -8.68
N GLY A 118 -5.37 5.62 -7.89
CA GLY A 118 -4.03 5.12 -8.19
C GLY A 118 -3.96 3.60 -8.04
N VAL A 119 -2.98 2.99 -8.70
CA VAL A 119 -2.67 1.56 -8.52
C VAL A 119 -1.17 1.40 -8.29
N MET A 120 -0.80 0.77 -7.19
CA MET A 120 0.57 0.46 -6.83
C MET A 120 0.77 -1.04 -6.90
N VAL A 121 1.50 -1.52 -7.91
CA VAL A 121 1.84 -2.95 -8.04
C VAL A 121 2.83 -3.31 -6.96
N SER A 122 2.58 -4.37 -6.20
CA SER A 122 3.37 -4.71 -5.01
C SER A 122 3.92 -6.12 -5.04
N HIS A 123 5.11 -6.26 -4.48
CA HIS A 123 5.69 -7.54 -4.09
C HIS A 123 4.98 -8.18 -2.88
N ARG A 124 5.48 -9.35 -2.46
CA ARG A 124 5.20 -9.92 -1.13
C ARG A 124 6.43 -9.90 -0.22
N SER A 125 6.23 -10.16 1.06
CA SER A 125 7.34 -10.23 2.03
C SER A 125 8.28 -11.40 1.73
N GLY A 126 7.75 -12.57 1.36
CA GLY A 126 8.51 -13.64 0.71
C GLY A 126 8.47 -13.47 -0.81
N GLU A 127 9.64 -13.27 -1.43
CA GLU A 127 9.78 -13.09 -2.88
C GLU A 127 10.82 -14.06 -3.45
N THR A 128 10.78 -14.24 -4.77
CA THR A 128 11.75 -15.01 -5.55
C THR A 128 12.48 -14.11 -6.56
N GLU A 129 13.35 -14.66 -7.38
CA GLU A 129 13.99 -13.96 -8.50
C GLU A 129 13.05 -13.63 -9.66
N ASP A 130 11.80 -14.14 -9.64
CA ASP A 130 10.79 -13.83 -10.66
C ASP A 130 10.55 -12.32 -10.76
N THR A 131 10.49 -11.76 -11.97
CA THR A 131 10.37 -10.32 -12.19
C THR A 131 9.00 -9.90 -12.72
N PHE A 132 7.99 -10.77 -12.68
CA PHE A 132 6.71 -10.56 -13.35
C PHE A 132 6.05 -9.21 -13.01
N ILE A 133 6.15 -8.77 -11.75
CA ILE A 133 5.54 -7.51 -11.32
C ILE A 133 6.18 -6.26 -11.96
N ALA A 134 7.42 -6.35 -12.44
CA ALA A 134 8.09 -5.27 -13.18
C ALA A 134 7.47 -5.10 -14.57
N ASP A 135 7.22 -6.19 -15.29
CA ASP A 135 6.51 -6.14 -16.57
C ASP A 135 5.04 -5.75 -16.38
N LEU A 136 4.41 -6.24 -15.30
CA LEU A 136 3.02 -5.93 -14.98
C LEU A 136 2.79 -4.43 -14.73
N VAL A 137 3.67 -3.76 -13.95
CA VAL A 137 3.51 -2.32 -13.66
C VAL A 137 3.61 -1.48 -14.93
N VAL A 138 4.50 -1.85 -15.85
CA VAL A 138 4.66 -1.18 -17.15
C VAL A 138 3.46 -1.47 -18.05
N GLY A 139 3.06 -2.74 -18.19
CA GLY A 139 1.94 -3.14 -19.04
C GLY A 139 0.58 -2.59 -18.59
N LEU A 140 0.40 -2.36 -17.28
CA LEU A 140 -0.79 -1.71 -16.72
C LEU A 140 -0.72 -0.19 -16.67
N CYS A 141 0.44 0.40 -17.00
CA CYS A 141 0.70 1.84 -16.92
C CYS A 141 0.31 2.45 -15.56
N THR A 142 0.57 1.77 -14.44
CA THR A 142 0.08 2.24 -13.14
C THR A 142 0.95 3.33 -12.52
N GLY A 143 2.20 3.46 -12.98
CA GLY A 143 3.13 4.51 -12.56
C GLY A 143 3.73 4.34 -11.16
N GLN A 144 3.31 3.34 -10.38
CA GLN A 144 3.82 3.09 -9.02
C GLN A 144 4.09 1.60 -8.79
N ILE A 145 5.28 1.29 -8.26
CA ILE A 145 5.68 -0.06 -7.85
C ILE A 145 6.22 -0.05 -6.42
N LYS A 146 5.85 -1.03 -5.61
CA LYS A 146 6.40 -1.31 -4.28
C LYS A 146 7.10 -2.67 -4.30
N THR A 147 8.41 -2.66 -4.58
CA THR A 147 9.21 -3.88 -4.72
C THR A 147 10.37 -3.99 -3.71
N GLY A 148 10.33 -3.24 -2.61
CA GLY A 148 11.27 -3.35 -1.48
C GLY A 148 12.44 -2.39 -1.55
N ALA A 149 13.41 -2.54 -0.64
CA ALA A 149 14.64 -1.76 -0.69
C ALA A 149 15.52 -2.20 -1.87
N PRO A 150 16.42 -1.33 -2.39
CA PRO A 150 17.39 -1.68 -3.43
C PRO A 150 18.54 -2.53 -2.86
N CYS A 151 18.20 -3.61 -2.18
CA CYS A 151 19.10 -4.62 -1.64
C CYS A 151 18.38 -5.98 -1.65
N ARG A 152 19.14 -7.07 -1.52
CA ARG A 152 18.67 -8.46 -1.66
C ARG A 152 18.23 -8.79 -3.10
N SER A 153 18.72 -9.91 -3.63
CA SER A 153 18.62 -10.22 -5.06
C SER A 153 17.18 -10.34 -5.55
N GLU A 154 16.26 -10.85 -4.73
CA GLU A 154 14.85 -10.99 -5.07
C GLU A 154 14.12 -9.65 -5.24
N ARG A 155 14.66 -8.55 -4.68
CA ARG A 155 14.15 -7.18 -4.88
C ARG A 155 14.83 -6.51 -6.05
N LEU A 156 16.17 -6.61 -6.09
CA LEU A 156 17.00 -6.05 -7.15
C LEU A 156 16.65 -6.62 -8.53
N ALA A 157 16.25 -7.89 -8.63
CA ALA A 157 15.82 -8.49 -9.89
C ALA A 157 14.72 -7.69 -10.59
N LYS A 158 13.74 -7.17 -9.85
CA LYS A 158 12.64 -6.36 -10.40
C LYS A 158 13.13 -4.98 -10.86
N TYR A 159 13.99 -4.33 -10.09
CA TYR A 159 14.60 -3.06 -10.51
C TYR A 159 15.44 -3.23 -11.77
N ASN A 160 16.23 -4.30 -11.85
CA ASN A 160 17.01 -4.61 -13.04
C ASN A 160 16.11 -4.89 -14.26
N GLN A 161 14.96 -5.53 -14.08
CA GLN A 161 13.99 -5.72 -15.16
C GLN A 161 13.42 -4.39 -15.66
N LEU A 162 13.12 -3.44 -14.77
CA LEU A 162 12.63 -2.11 -15.16
C LEU A 162 13.66 -1.27 -15.94
N LEU A 163 14.96 -1.59 -15.84
CA LEU A 163 16.05 -0.89 -16.55
C LEU A 163 16.38 -1.50 -17.92
N ARG A 164 15.87 -2.69 -18.24
CA ARG A 164 16.11 -3.39 -19.52
C ARG A 164 15.24 -2.82 -20.63
#